data_AF-A0AA42YL20-F1
#
_entry.id   AF-A0AA42YL20-F1
#
_cell.length_a   1.000
_cell.length_b   1.000
_cell.length_c   1.000
_cell.angle_alpha   90.00
_cell.angle_beta   90.00
_cell.angle_gamma   90.00
#
_symmetry.space_group_name_H-M   'P 1'
#
loop_
_entity.id
_entity.type
_entity.pdbx_description
1 polymer ?
#
loop_
_entity_poly.entity_id
_entity_poly.type
_entity_poly.pdbx_seq_one_letter_code
_entity_poly.pdbx_strand_id
1 'polypeptide(L)'
;MKPKYIASIILVFFLTIFYFVPTHTMAQGPENFPPDKELSAKMLRFGMEAYARGKYLDAKEYFRKAVKADPASIKAWLYYDQAVIFGLAEKVEKNANIILPDVSTRQEGGISISPTPPTSPPPPEPAVKKMKESGFKIVDDEGC
;
A
#
# COMPACT_ATOMS: atom_id res chain seq x y z
N MET A 1 22.43 47.32 -19.07
CA MET A 1 22.42 47.50 -17.61
C MET A 1 23.85 47.41 -17.10
N LYS A 2 24.37 48.37 -16.31
CA LYS A 2 25.82 48.34 -15.92
C LYS A 2 26.08 47.09 -15.06
N PRO A 3 27.25 46.42 -15.19
CA PRO A 3 27.52 45.15 -14.52
C PRO A 3 27.39 45.22 -12.99
N LYS A 4 27.66 46.41 -12.42
CA LYS A 4 27.49 46.71 -11.00
C LYS A 4 26.04 46.58 -10.51
N TYR A 5 25.06 46.91 -11.36
CA TYR A 5 23.64 46.77 -11.01
C TYR A 5 23.17 45.32 -11.12
N ILE A 6 23.71 44.55 -12.06
CA ILE A 6 23.42 43.12 -12.21
C ILE A 6 23.91 42.36 -10.96
N ALA A 7 25.14 42.64 -10.51
CA ALA A 7 25.69 42.06 -9.29
C ALA A 7 24.85 42.42 -8.04
N SER A 8 24.39 43.68 -7.94
CA SER A 8 23.54 44.12 -6.83
C SER A 8 22.18 43.43 -6.82
N ILE A 9 21.56 43.19 -7.98
CA ILE A 9 20.27 42.51 -8.08
C ILE A 9 20.40 41.04 -7.70
N ILE A 10 21.47 40.38 -8.14
CA ILE A 10 21.74 38.98 -7.80
C ILE A 10 21.96 38.83 -6.28
N LEU A 11 22.72 39.73 -5.66
CA LEU A 11 22.95 39.74 -4.21
C LEU A 11 21.63 39.87 -3.42
N VAL A 12 20.77 40.81 -3.81
CA VAL A 12 19.47 41.03 -3.17
C VAL A 12 18.57 39.81 -3.36
N PHE A 13 18.57 39.19 -4.55
CA PHE A 13 17.80 37.98 -4.82
C PHE A 13 18.22 36.82 -3.91
N PHE A 14 19.52 36.57 -3.77
CA PHE A 14 20.03 35.54 -2.84
C PHE A 14 19.70 35.85 -1.37
N LEU A 15 19.80 37.12 -0.94
CA LEU A 15 19.37 37.54 0.39
C LEU A 15 17.88 37.28 0.61
N THR A 16 17.01 37.65 -0.34
CA THR A 16 15.57 37.42 -0.22
C THR A 16 15.21 35.94 -0.17
N ILE A 17 15.90 35.09 -0.93
CA ILE A 17 15.73 33.63 -0.82
C ILE A 17 16.16 33.15 0.57
N PHE A 18 17.26 33.67 1.12
CA PHE A 18 17.70 33.28 2.46
C PHE A 18 16.74 33.71 3.58
N TYR A 19 16.07 34.85 3.43
CA TYR A 19 15.08 35.34 4.39
C TYR A 19 13.67 34.75 4.20
N PHE A 20 13.32 34.32 2.99
CA PHE A 20 11.97 33.85 2.65
C PHE A 20 11.87 32.33 2.45
N VAL A 21 13.00 31.63 2.30
CA VAL A 21 13.03 30.17 2.45
C VAL A 21 12.78 29.90 3.92
N PRO A 22 11.64 29.28 4.29
CA PRO A 22 11.42 28.85 5.65
C PRO A 22 12.56 27.90 5.97
N THR A 23 13.43 28.29 6.90
CA THR A 23 14.41 27.39 7.48
C THR A 23 13.63 26.21 8.04
N HIS A 24 13.60 25.14 7.26
CA HIS A 24 13.19 23.80 7.61
C HIS A 24 12.05 23.74 8.63
N THR A 25 10.83 23.45 8.15
CA THR A 25 9.95 22.58 8.93
C THR A 25 10.70 21.27 9.13
N MET A 26 11.57 21.22 10.14
CA MET A 26 12.08 19.98 10.66
C MET A 26 10.84 19.26 11.16
N ALA A 27 10.42 18.21 10.45
CA ALA A 27 9.64 17.17 11.08
C ALA A 27 10.37 16.86 12.38
N GLN A 28 9.73 17.15 13.52
CA GLN A 28 10.27 16.88 14.83
C GLN A 28 10.49 15.37 14.88
N GLY A 29 11.71 14.96 14.50
CA GLY A 29 12.19 13.60 14.70
C GLY A 29 11.96 13.30 16.17
N PRO A 30 11.56 12.05 16.51
CA PRO A 30 11.16 11.72 17.87
C PRO A 30 12.21 12.30 18.81
N GLU A 31 11.76 13.24 19.65
CA GLU A 31 12.64 13.85 20.66
C GLU A 31 13.41 12.71 21.31
N ASN A 32 14.73 12.90 21.49
CA ASN A 32 15.67 11.92 22.02
C ASN A 32 15.32 11.54 23.47
N PHE A 33 14.14 10.96 23.68
CA PHE A 33 13.74 10.26 24.87
C PHE A 33 14.23 8.82 24.73
N PRO A 34 14.73 8.22 25.82
CA PRO A 34 15.02 6.81 25.81
C PRO A 34 13.76 6.03 25.40
N PRO A 35 13.88 4.99 24.55
CA PRO A 35 12.73 4.24 24.09
C PRO A 35 11.95 3.67 25.27
N ASP A 36 10.67 4.02 25.37
CA ASP A 36 9.77 3.55 26.40
C ASP A 36 9.18 2.19 25.98
N LYS A 37 9.92 1.14 26.35
CA LYS A 37 9.56 -0.24 26.03
C LYS A 37 8.27 -0.68 26.72
N GLU A 38 7.98 -0.17 27.91
CA GLU A 38 6.77 -0.53 28.66
C GLU A 38 5.53 0.07 27.99
N LEU A 39 5.61 1.34 27.60
CA LEU A 39 4.54 1.99 26.86
C LEU A 39 4.35 1.33 25.50
N SER A 40 5.43 0.97 24.80
CA SER A 40 5.36 0.22 23.54
C SER A 40 4.65 -1.13 23.72
N ALA A 41 5.02 -1.90 24.74
CA ALA A 41 4.39 -3.19 25.05
C ALA A 41 2.90 -3.04 25.41
N LYS A 42 2.55 -2.02 26.19
CA LYS A 42 1.15 -1.71 26.54
C LYS A 42 0.31 -1.37 25.32
N MET A 43 0.84 -0.51 24.44
CA MET A 43 0.17 -0.14 23.20
C MET A 43 0.03 -1.32 22.24
N LEU A 44 1.03 -2.20 22.17
CA LEU A 44 0.95 -3.46 21.42
C LEU A 44 -0.20 -4.34 21.91
N ARG A 45 -0.40 -4.48 23.23
CA ARG A 45 -1.51 -5.28 23.78
C ARG A 45 -2.87 -4.73 23.37
N PHE A 46 -3.09 -3.42 23.54
CA PHE A 46 -4.35 -2.79 23.10
C PHE A 46 -4.56 -2.89 21.59
N GLY A 47 -3.49 -2.73 20.79
CA GLY A 47 -3.56 -2.90 19.35
C GLY A 47 -3.93 -4.32 18.95
N MET A 48 -3.36 -5.34 19.61
CA MET A 48 -3.71 -6.74 19.37
C MET A 48 -5.16 -7.05 19.73
N GLU A 49 -5.67 -6.50 20.84
CA GLU A 49 -7.08 -6.65 21.22
C GLU A 49 -8.03 -6.01 20.21
N ALA A 50 -7.70 -4.81 19.71
CA ALA A 50 -8.47 -4.16 18.66
C ALA A 50 -8.40 -4.93 17.33
N TYR A 51 -7.22 -5.45 16.99
CA TYR A 51 -6.99 -6.26 15.80
C TYR A 51 -7.80 -7.56 15.84
N ALA A 52 -7.82 -8.26 16.98
CA ALA A 52 -8.62 -9.48 17.17
C ALA A 52 -10.13 -9.23 17.03
N ARG A 53 -10.59 -8.01 17.28
CA ARG A 53 -11.98 -7.59 17.08
C ARG A 53 -12.28 -7.13 15.63
N GLY A 54 -11.31 -7.25 14.71
CA GLY A 54 -11.43 -6.80 13.33
C GLY A 54 -11.39 -5.26 13.17
N LYS A 55 -11.09 -4.50 14.22
CA LYS A 55 -11.02 -3.04 14.18
C LYS A 55 -9.64 -2.58 13.75
N TYR A 56 -9.29 -2.82 12.48
CA TYR A 56 -7.92 -2.62 11.99
C TYR A 56 -7.46 -1.15 12.02
N LEU A 57 -8.37 -0.20 11.79
CA LEU A 57 -8.06 1.23 11.87
C LEU A 57 -7.72 1.67 13.29
N ASP A 58 -8.45 1.18 14.29
CA ASP A 58 -8.16 1.43 15.71
C ASP A 58 -6.83 0.78 16.11
N ALA A 59 -6.63 -0.49 15.71
CA ALA A 59 -5.40 -1.23 15.95
C ALA A 59 -4.17 -0.50 15.39
N LYS A 60 -4.28 0.04 14.16
CA LYS A 60 -3.24 0.84 13.52
C LYS A 60 -2.82 2.03 14.39
N GLU A 61 -3.75 2.75 15.01
CA GLU A 61 -3.41 3.89 15.87
C GLU A 61 -2.68 3.46 17.15
N TYR A 62 -3.06 2.33 17.74
CA TYR A 62 -2.32 1.76 18.88
C TYR A 62 -0.90 1.34 18.47
N PHE A 63 -0.74 0.65 17.34
CA PHE A 63 0.58 0.25 16.87
C PHE A 63 1.45 1.46 16.49
N ARG A 64 0.87 2.53 15.92
CA ARG A 64 1.58 3.79 15.67
C ARG A 64 2.14 4.40 16.96
N LYS A 65 1.36 4.38 18.05
CA LYS A 65 1.82 4.82 19.37
C LYS A 65 2.94 3.92 19.89
N ALA A 66 2.85 2.61 19.67
CA ALA A 66 3.90 1.66 20.06
C ALA A 66 5.22 1.92 19.32
N VAL A 67 5.16 2.19 18.01
CA VAL A 67 6.32 2.55 17.19
C VAL A 67 6.91 3.90 17.62
N LYS A 68 6.07 4.88 17.95
CA LYS A 68 6.55 6.18 18.46
C LYS A 68 7.26 6.05 19.82
N ALA A 69 6.81 5.12 20.65
CA ALA A 69 7.37 4.86 21.98
C ALA A 69 8.70 4.10 21.93
N ASP A 70 8.77 3.09 21.06
CA ASP A 70 9.99 2.32 20.81
C ASP A 70 10.16 2.08 19.30
N PRO A 71 10.87 2.98 18.60
CA PRO A 71 11.15 2.83 17.18
C PRO A 71 12.03 1.62 16.84
N ALA A 72 12.78 1.09 17.82
CA ALA A 72 13.64 -0.08 17.62
C ALA A 72 12.86 -1.42 17.71
N SER A 73 11.60 -1.38 18.14
CA SER A 73 10.76 -2.57 18.25
C SER A 73 10.30 -3.07 16.87
N ILE A 74 10.95 -4.12 16.38
CA ILE A 74 10.57 -4.82 15.14
C ILE A 74 9.11 -5.30 15.22
N LYS A 75 8.67 -5.76 16.39
CA LYS A 75 7.31 -6.23 16.63
C LYS A 75 6.28 -5.12 16.40
N ALA A 76 6.56 -3.90 16.86
CA ALA A 76 5.67 -2.76 16.69
C ALA A 76 5.47 -2.40 15.20
N TRP A 77 6.56 -2.40 14.43
CA TRP A 77 6.51 -2.19 12.99
C TRP A 77 5.73 -3.27 12.26
N LEU A 78 5.99 -4.56 12.55
CA LEU A 78 5.30 -5.67 11.91
C LEU A 78 3.78 -5.59 12.10
N TYR A 79 3.32 -5.34 13.33
CA TYR A 79 1.88 -5.23 13.60
C TYR A 79 1.27 -3.96 13.01
N TYR A 80 2.03 -2.86 12.97
CA TYR A 80 1.59 -1.64 12.30
C TYR A 80 1.34 -1.89 10.81
N ASP A 81 2.30 -2.48 10.10
CA ASP A 81 2.20 -2.76 8.67
C ASP A 81 1.01 -3.69 8.37
N GLN A 82 0.86 -4.75 9.18
CA GLN A 82 -0.26 -5.66 9.09
C GLN A 82 -1.60 -4.93 9.26
N ALA A 83 -1.76 -4.09 10.29
CA ALA A 83 -2.98 -3.32 10.51
C ALA A 83 -3.28 -2.32 9.38
N VAL A 84 -2.25 -1.74 8.75
CA VAL A 84 -2.41 -0.86 7.59
C VAL A 84 -2.99 -1.62 6.39
N ILE A 85 -2.44 -2.80 6.08
CA ILE A 85 -2.90 -3.63 4.95
C ILE A 85 -4.36 -4.04 5.15
N PHE A 86 -4.70 -4.59 6.31
CA PHE A 86 -6.08 -5.03 6.58
C PHE A 86 -7.06 -3.86 6.71
N GLY A 87 -6.63 -2.74 7.29
CA GLY A 87 -7.45 -1.51 7.34
C GLY A 87 -7.70 -0.92 5.94
N LEU A 88 -6.75 -1.06 5.03
CA LEU A 88 -6.95 -0.71 3.62
C LEU A 88 -7.95 -1.68 2.96
N ALA A 89 -7.79 -2.99 3.15
CA ALA A 89 -8.71 -3.99 2.62
C ALA A 89 -10.16 -3.73 3.08
N GLU A 90 -10.37 -3.45 4.37
CA GLU A 90 -11.68 -3.12 4.93
C GLU A 90 -12.25 -1.83 4.30
N LYS A 91 -11.42 -0.80 4.12
CA LYS A 91 -11.87 0.45 3.48
C LYS A 91 -12.22 0.21 2.02
N VAL A 92 -11.44 -0.60 1.31
CA VAL A 92 -11.67 -0.97 -0.09
C VAL A 92 -12.99 -1.72 -0.20
N GLU A 93 -13.23 -2.74 0.64
CA GLU A 93 -14.49 -3.50 0.70
C GLU A 93 -15.70 -2.59 0.96
N LYS A 94 -15.62 -1.67 1.93
CA LYS A 94 -16.72 -0.73 2.23
C LYS A 94 -17.00 0.27 1.10
N ASN A 95 -16.00 0.60 0.30
CA ASN A 95 -16.12 1.52 -0.84
C ASN A 95 -16.28 0.77 -2.18
N ALA A 96 -16.46 -0.56 -2.15
CA ALA A 96 -16.31 -1.38 -3.33
C ALA A 96 -17.57 -1.48 -4.18
N ASN A 97 -17.56 -0.72 -5.28
CA ASN A 97 -18.09 -1.18 -6.57
C ASN A 97 -16.95 -1.89 -7.35
N ILE A 98 -16.19 -2.76 -6.67
CA ILE A 98 -14.96 -3.38 -7.21
C ILE A 98 -15.36 -4.58 -8.03
N ILE A 99 -15.23 -4.42 -9.35
CA ILE A 99 -15.32 -5.51 -10.31
C ILE A 99 -14.14 -6.46 -10.00
N LEU A 100 -14.44 -7.75 -9.82
CA LEU A 100 -13.48 -8.80 -9.51
C LEU A 100 -12.23 -8.71 -10.41
N PRO A 101 -11.03 -9.01 -9.88
CA PRO A 101 -9.79 -8.94 -10.63
C PRO A 101 -9.67 -10.14 -11.57
N ASP A 102 -10.47 -10.14 -12.64
CA ASP A 102 -10.19 -10.93 -13.84
C ASP A 102 -10.58 -10.22 -15.14
N VAL A 103 -10.69 -8.88 -15.11
CA VAL A 103 -10.81 -8.09 -16.34
C VAL A 103 -9.71 -7.03 -16.35
N SER A 104 -8.47 -7.49 -16.53
CA SER A 104 -7.40 -6.62 -17.01
C SER A 104 -7.72 -6.21 -18.45
N THR A 105 -8.39 -5.07 -18.62
CA THR A 105 -8.52 -4.41 -19.92
C THR A 105 -7.28 -3.54 -20.19
N ARG A 106 -6.09 -4.14 -20.07
CA ARG A 106 -4.89 -3.52 -20.63
C ARG A 106 -4.91 -3.76 -22.14
N GLN A 107 -5.45 -2.82 -22.90
CA GLN A 107 -5.18 -2.76 -24.34
C GLN A 107 -3.69 -2.49 -24.51
N GLU A 108 -2.93 -3.55 -24.82
CA GLU A 108 -1.61 -3.38 -25.41
C GLU A 108 -1.80 -2.66 -26.75
N GLY A 109 -1.42 -1.39 -26.80
CA GLY A 109 -1.35 -0.61 -28.03
C GLY A 109 -0.35 -1.28 -28.96
N GLY A 110 -0.87 -2.05 -29.93
CA GLY A 110 -0.09 -2.64 -30.99
C GLY A 110 0.57 -1.56 -31.84
N ILE A 111 1.91 -1.56 -31.85
CA ILE A 111 2.67 -0.98 -32.94
C ILE A 111 2.38 -1.85 -34.17
N SER A 112 1.54 -1.32 -35.04
CA SER A 112 1.26 -1.86 -36.37
C SER A 112 2.53 -1.78 -37.22
N ILE A 113 3.15 -2.92 -37.47
CA ILE A 113 3.92 -3.18 -38.70
C ILE A 113 3.63 -4.63 -39.12
N SER A 114 2.62 -4.83 -39.96
CA SER A 114 2.54 -6.03 -40.81
C SER A 114 3.47 -5.87 -42.01
N PRO A 115 4.03 -6.99 -42.50
CA PRO A 115 3.63 -7.43 -43.84
C PRO A 115 3.23 -8.92 -43.86
N THR A 116 2.14 -9.22 -44.56
CA THR A 116 1.57 -10.56 -44.84
C THR A 116 2.32 -11.27 -46.00
N PRO A 117 1.95 -12.50 -46.42
CA PRO A 117 1.99 -13.82 -45.73
C PRO A 117 2.77 -14.89 -46.58
N PRO A 118 2.85 -16.16 -46.14
CA PRO A 118 2.51 -17.22 -47.09
C PRO A 118 1.51 -18.25 -46.55
N THR A 119 0.60 -18.62 -47.44
CA THR A 119 -0.51 -19.58 -47.33
C THR A 119 -0.07 -20.99 -46.90
N SER A 120 -0.77 -21.58 -45.93
CA SER A 120 -0.96 -23.03 -45.79
C SER A 120 -2.21 -23.34 -44.92
N PRO A 121 -2.89 -24.49 -45.13
CA PRO A 121 -4.33 -24.68 -44.89
C PRO A 121 -4.72 -24.95 -43.43
N PRO A 122 -6.01 -24.80 -43.06
CA PRO A 122 -6.45 -24.87 -41.66
C PRO A 122 -6.42 -26.33 -41.14
N PRO A 123 -5.76 -26.60 -40.00
CA PRO A 123 -5.95 -27.83 -39.25
C PRO A 123 -7.24 -27.77 -38.39
N PRO A 124 -7.93 -28.89 -38.19
CA PRO A 124 -9.32 -28.95 -37.75
C PRO A 124 -9.53 -28.53 -36.29
N GLU A 125 -10.67 -27.90 -36.06
CA GLU A 125 -11.26 -27.51 -34.77
C GLU A 125 -11.30 -28.71 -33.79
N PRO A 126 -10.68 -28.62 -32.60
CA PRO A 126 -10.80 -29.66 -31.59
C PRO A 126 -12.19 -29.60 -30.94
N ALA A 127 -12.97 -30.66 -31.17
CA ALA A 127 -14.26 -30.89 -30.57
C ALA A 127 -14.26 -30.70 -29.04
N VAL A 128 -15.23 -29.90 -28.57
CA VAL A 128 -15.63 -29.73 -27.17
C VAL A 128 -15.85 -31.10 -26.52
N LYS A 129 -14.95 -31.52 -25.63
CA LYS A 129 -15.20 -32.65 -24.73
C LYS A 129 -15.81 -32.10 -23.44
N LYS A 130 -17.10 -32.38 -23.25
CA LYS A 130 -17.85 -32.19 -22.01
C LYS A 130 -17.07 -32.83 -20.85
N MET A 131 -16.57 -32.02 -19.93
CA MET A 131 -16.04 -32.50 -18.65
C MET A 131 -17.22 -32.80 -17.74
N LYS A 132 -17.35 -34.07 -17.33
CA LYS A 132 -18.40 -34.57 -16.45
C LYS A 132 -18.28 -33.88 -15.08
N GLU A 133 -19.39 -33.34 -14.58
CA GLU A 133 -19.56 -33.03 -13.16
C GLU A 133 -19.37 -34.33 -12.35
N SER A 134 -18.28 -34.42 -11.60
CA SER A 134 -18.18 -35.36 -10.49
C SER A 134 -18.64 -34.63 -9.23
N GLY A 135 -19.93 -34.74 -8.92
CA GLY A 135 -20.50 -34.24 -7.68
C GLY A 135 -19.86 -34.92 -6.47
N PHE A 136 -19.25 -34.12 -5.60
CA PHE A 136 -18.78 -34.55 -4.29
C PHE A 136 -19.99 -34.63 -3.35
N LYS A 137 -20.42 -35.86 -3.03
CA LYS A 137 -21.45 -36.14 -2.03
C LYS A 137 -20.76 -36.21 -0.66
N ILE A 138 -20.98 -35.20 0.17
CA ILE A 138 -20.67 -35.28 1.60
C ILE A 138 -21.83 -36.05 2.22
N VAL A 139 -21.53 -37.24 2.74
CA VAL A 139 -22.47 -38.04 3.54
C VAL A 139 -22.44 -37.46 4.94
N ASP A 140 -23.60 -37.03 5.43
CA ASP A 140 -23.81 -36.61 6.81
C ASP A 140 -23.51 -37.79 7.75
N ASP A 141 -22.48 -37.64 8.58
CA ASP A 141 -22.13 -38.58 9.65
C ASP A 141 -22.90 -38.16 10.91
N GLU A 142 -24.14 -38.62 11.03
CA GLU A 142 -24.88 -38.63 12.29
C GLU A 142 -24.59 -39.94 13.04
N GLY A 143 -23.90 -39.88 14.19
CA GLY A 143 -23.86 -41.03 15.08
C GLY A 143 -22.89 -41.00 16.27
N CYS A 144 -23.40 -40.50 17.40
CA CYS A 144 -23.03 -40.79 18.80
C CYS A 144 -21.67 -40.34 19.36
#